data_AF-A0A523RUC3-F1
#
_entry.id   AF-A0A523RUC3-F1
#
_cell.length_a   1.000
_cell.length_b   1.000
_cell.length_c   1.000
_cell.angle_alpha   90.00
_cell.angle_beta   90.00
_cell.angle_gamma   90.00
#
_symmetry.space_group_name_H-M   'P 1'
#
loop_
_entity.id
_entity.type
_entity.pdbx_description
1 polymer ?
#
loop_
_entity_poly.entity_id
_entity_poly.type
_entity_poly.pdbx_seq_one_letter_code
_entity_poly.pdbx_strand_id
1 'polypeptide(L)'
;MKNQTAFALCFIGGLFLILAGYNHGIGTIFLIYGVLHSITALAPYYMIIDIILTILGLIAWSGGYAVIIGGYLLTKSHVRIGKTVIAIAAGFGLISLILTIVWWFLVGGVTGLLLLVWFIMNSIWAIGLILTIIARSIAR
;
A
#
# COMPACT_ATOMS: atom_id res chain seq x y z
N MET A 1 18.21 -10.44 -18.62
CA MET A 1 16.87 -9.89 -18.96
C MET A 1 16.84 -8.43 -18.52
N LYS A 2 16.12 -7.53 -19.20
CA LYS A 2 16.01 -6.12 -18.76
C LYS A 2 15.21 -6.06 -17.44
N ASN A 3 15.61 -5.23 -16.48
CA ASN A 3 14.94 -5.04 -15.16
C ASN A 3 14.83 -6.29 -14.23
N GLN A 4 15.78 -7.23 -14.27
CA GLN A 4 15.77 -8.39 -13.35
C GLN A 4 15.85 -7.99 -11.86
N THR A 5 16.64 -6.96 -11.55
CA THR A 5 16.78 -6.43 -10.19
C THR A 5 15.46 -5.84 -9.68
N ALA A 6 14.77 -5.06 -10.51
CA ALA A 6 13.45 -4.53 -10.18
C ALA A 6 12.40 -5.62 -9.99
N PHE A 7 12.44 -6.68 -10.82
CA PHE A 7 11.56 -7.83 -10.63
C PHE A 7 11.82 -8.56 -9.31
N ALA A 8 13.08 -8.86 -9.00
CA ALA A 8 13.45 -9.55 -7.76
C ALA A 8 13.01 -8.74 -6.53
N LEU A 9 13.21 -7.42 -6.55
CA LEU A 9 12.75 -6.52 -5.48
C LEU A 9 11.22 -6.48 -5.35
N CYS A 10 10.47 -6.47 -6.47
CA CYS A 10 9.00 -6.57 -6.43
C CYS A 10 8.53 -7.94 -5.93
N PHE A 11 9.20 -9.02 -6.31
CA PHE A 11 8.84 -10.36 -5.91
C PHE A 11 9.05 -10.56 -4.40
N ILE A 12 10.23 -10.21 -3.89
CA ILE A 12 10.54 -10.27 -2.46
C ILE A 12 9.65 -9.31 -1.67
N GLY A 13 9.50 -8.06 -2.16
CA GLY A 13 8.66 -7.07 -1.51
C GLY A 13 7.19 -7.47 -1.44
N GLY A 14 6.64 -8.00 -2.54
CA GLY A 14 5.28 -8.53 -2.61
C GLY A 14 5.07 -9.75 -1.70
N LEU A 15 6.05 -10.66 -1.64
CA LEU A 15 6.01 -11.81 -0.74
C LEU A 15 5.98 -11.37 0.72
N PHE A 16 6.81 -10.39 1.10
CA PHE A 16 6.83 -9.81 2.44
C PHE A 16 5.50 -9.15 2.81
N LEU A 17 4.86 -8.46 1.86
CA LEU A 17 3.54 -7.85 2.07
C LEU A 17 2.46 -8.91 2.29
N ILE A 18 2.50 -10.03 1.55
CA ILE A 18 1.58 -11.16 1.71
C ILE A 18 1.82 -11.86 3.06
N LEU A 19 3.07 -12.20 3.38
CA LEU A 19 3.42 -12.90 4.62
C LEU A 19 3.13 -12.06 5.87
N ALA A 20 3.28 -10.74 5.78
CA ALA A 20 2.93 -9.85 6.88
C ALA A 20 1.42 -9.66 7.05
N GLY A 21 0.57 -10.27 6.19
CA GLY A 21 -0.87 -10.04 6.18
C GLY A 21 -1.21 -8.56 5.99
N TYR A 22 -0.33 -7.82 5.29
CA TYR A 22 -0.45 -6.37 5.23
C TYR A 22 -1.60 -6.01 4.30
N ASN A 23 -2.68 -5.51 4.88
CA ASN A 23 -3.89 -5.17 4.16
C ASN A 23 -3.81 -3.82 3.40
N HIS A 24 -2.62 -3.28 3.15
CA HIS A 24 -2.39 -2.03 2.38
C HIS A 24 -3.34 -0.86 2.75
N GLY A 25 -3.73 -0.75 4.01
CA GLY A 25 -4.64 0.32 4.46
C GLY A 25 -6.13 0.03 4.38
N ILE A 26 -6.58 -1.24 4.30
CA ILE A 26 -8.00 -1.58 4.50
C ILE A 26 -8.55 -1.00 5.82
N GLY A 27 -7.75 -1.00 6.90
CA GLY A 27 -8.14 -0.37 8.16
C GLY A 27 -8.44 1.13 8.00
N THR A 28 -7.67 1.81 7.15
CA THR A 28 -7.91 3.20 6.77
C THR A 28 -9.21 3.36 6.00
N ILE A 29 -9.51 2.44 5.07
CA ILE A 29 -10.76 2.42 4.30
C ILE A 29 -11.96 2.24 5.26
N PHE A 30 -11.85 1.36 6.26
CA PHE A 30 -12.88 1.20 7.30
C PHE A 30 -13.04 2.45 8.18
N LEU A 31 -11.95 3.14 8.51
CA LEU A 31 -12.01 4.42 9.22
C LEU A 31 -12.75 5.48 8.39
N ILE A 32 -12.39 5.62 7.12
CA ILE A 32 -13.06 6.54 6.18
C ILE A 32 -14.55 6.18 6.05
N TYR A 33 -14.86 4.88 5.92
CA TYR A 33 -16.23 4.39 5.89
C TYR A 33 -17.02 4.84 7.12
N GLY A 34 -16.47 4.65 8.32
CA GLY A 34 -17.11 5.05 9.58
C GLY A 34 -17.33 6.56 9.68
N VAL A 35 -16.32 7.35 9.28
CA VAL A 35 -16.42 8.82 9.27
C VAL A 35 -17.48 9.29 8.27
N LEU A 36 -17.50 8.76 7.05
CA LEU A 36 -18.48 9.15 6.02
C LEU A 36 -19.91 8.77 6.41
N HIS A 37 -20.11 7.61 7.05
CA HIS A 37 -21.42 7.18 7.55
C HIS A 37 -21.88 7.92 8.81
N SER A 38 -20.96 8.59 9.52
CA SER A 38 -21.34 9.48 10.64
C SER A 38 -21.97 10.80 10.17
N ILE A 39 -21.80 11.17 8.90
CA ILE A 39 -22.29 12.45 8.36
C ILE A 39 -23.64 12.22 7.68
N THR A 40 -24.72 12.62 8.34
CA THR A 40 -26.10 12.43 7.86
C THR A 40 -26.38 13.12 6.52
N ALA A 41 -25.69 14.21 6.21
CA ALA A 41 -25.81 14.91 4.92
C ALA A 41 -25.35 14.08 3.71
N LEU A 42 -24.52 13.04 3.93
CA LEU A 42 -24.04 12.14 2.89
C LEU A 42 -24.98 10.93 2.68
N ALA A 43 -26.06 10.80 3.46
CA ALA A 43 -26.96 9.65 3.39
C ALA A 43 -27.51 9.32 1.99
N PRO A 44 -27.88 10.29 1.13
CA PRO A 44 -28.31 9.98 -0.24
C PRO A 44 -27.21 9.35 -1.11
N TYR A 45 -25.94 9.53 -0.74
CA TYR A 45 -24.77 9.09 -1.50
C TYR A 45 -24.09 7.85 -0.93
N TYR A 46 -24.56 7.29 0.19
CA TYR A 46 -23.92 6.14 0.85
C TYR A 46 -23.74 4.94 -0.11
N MET A 47 -24.73 4.64 -0.95
CA MET A 47 -24.61 3.56 -1.93
C MET A 47 -23.41 3.73 -2.89
N ILE A 48 -23.17 4.95 -3.37
CA ILE A 48 -22.05 5.25 -4.27
C ILE A 48 -20.73 5.17 -3.51
N ILE A 49 -20.71 5.70 -2.28
CA ILE A 49 -19.54 5.66 -1.40
C ILE A 49 -19.14 4.22 -1.09
N ASP A 50 -20.11 3.35 -0.78
CA ASP A 50 -19.87 1.93 -0.47
C ASP A 50 -19.28 1.18 -1.65
N ILE A 51 -19.80 1.40 -2.86
CA ILE A 51 -19.26 0.78 -4.08
C ILE A 51 -17.79 1.21 -4.27
N ILE A 52 -17.51 2.50 -4.13
CA ILE A 52 -16.15 3.05 -4.29
C ILE A 52 -15.21 2.46 -3.22
N LEU A 53 -15.60 2.49 -1.94
CA LEU A 53 -14.80 1.97 -0.84
C LEU A 53 -14.60 0.46 -0.92
N THR A 54 -15.58 -0.29 -1.44
CA THR A 54 -15.46 -1.73 -1.66
C THR A 54 -14.44 -2.03 -2.75
N ILE A 55 -14.49 -1.31 -3.88
CA ILE A 55 -13.49 -1.47 -4.96
C ILE A 55 -12.09 -1.13 -4.44
N LEU A 56 -11.96 -0.03 -3.71
CA LEU A 56 -10.71 0.37 -3.07
C LEU A 56 -10.20 -0.69 -2.08
N GLY A 57 -11.10 -1.28 -1.30
CA GLY A 57 -10.80 -2.35 -0.35
C GLY A 57 -10.28 -3.61 -1.02
N LEU A 58 -10.92 -4.02 -2.13
CA LEU A 58 -10.46 -5.16 -2.94
C LEU A 58 -9.08 -4.91 -3.55
N ILE A 59 -8.84 -3.69 -4.04
CA ILE A 59 -7.52 -3.29 -4.58
C ILE A 59 -6.46 -3.35 -3.48
N ALA A 60 -6.73 -2.76 -2.31
CA ALA A 60 -5.79 -2.77 -1.18
C ALA A 60 -5.52 -4.19 -0.68
N TRP A 61 -6.54 -5.05 -0.62
CA TRP A 61 -6.38 -6.46 -0.26
C TRP A 61 -5.50 -7.23 -1.25
N SER A 62 -5.66 -6.96 -2.55
CA SER A 62 -4.87 -7.58 -3.61
C SER A 62 -3.45 -7.00 -3.78
N GLY A 63 -3.07 -5.98 -3.00
CA GLY A 63 -1.87 -5.17 -3.21
C GLY A 63 -0.57 -5.98 -3.36
N GLY A 64 -0.35 -6.98 -2.49
CA GLY A 64 0.86 -7.82 -2.55
C GLY A 64 0.95 -8.65 -3.84
N TYR A 65 -0.17 -9.20 -4.30
CA TYR A 65 -0.25 -9.93 -5.57
C TYR A 65 -0.09 -9.00 -6.77
N ALA A 66 -0.73 -7.81 -6.72
CA ALA A 66 -0.61 -6.80 -7.75
C ALA A 66 0.84 -6.30 -7.93
N VAL A 67 1.60 -6.17 -6.83
CA VAL A 67 3.05 -5.89 -6.87
C VAL A 67 3.82 -6.99 -7.61
N ILE A 68 3.55 -8.27 -7.30
CA ILE A 68 4.27 -9.40 -7.94
C ILE A 68 3.96 -9.44 -9.43
N ILE A 69 2.68 -9.32 -9.81
CA ILE A 69 2.23 -9.28 -11.21
C ILE A 69 2.83 -8.07 -11.93
N GLY A 70 2.77 -6.89 -11.30
CA GLY A 70 3.37 -5.67 -11.82
C GLY A 70 4.87 -5.79 -12.02
N GLY A 71 5.57 -6.43 -11.08
CA GLY A 71 6.98 -6.78 -11.19
C GLY A 71 7.27 -7.69 -12.37
N TYR A 72 6.44 -8.73 -12.57
CA TYR A 72 6.59 -9.63 -13.71
C TYR A 72 6.46 -8.86 -15.04
N LEU A 73 5.52 -7.93 -15.14
CA LEU A 73 5.34 -7.06 -16.31
C LEU A 73 6.56 -6.17 -16.58
N LEU A 74 7.36 -5.81 -15.56
CA LEU A 74 8.61 -5.05 -15.76
C LEU A 74 9.68 -5.84 -16.52
N THR A 75 9.61 -7.17 -16.52
CA THR A 75 10.56 -8.03 -17.27
C THR A 75 10.19 -8.18 -18.74
N LYS A 76 8.97 -7.79 -19.12
CA LYS A 76 8.44 -7.83 -20.49
C LYS A 76 8.57 -6.46 -21.16
N SER A 77 8.17 -6.36 -22.44
CA SER A 77 8.12 -5.09 -23.19
C SER A 77 7.16 -4.03 -22.61
N HIS A 78 6.34 -4.40 -21.61
CA HIS A 78 5.26 -3.58 -21.05
C HIS A 78 5.65 -2.87 -19.74
N VAL A 79 6.86 -2.30 -19.67
CA VAL A 79 7.40 -1.63 -18.46
C VAL A 79 6.48 -0.52 -17.94
N ARG A 80 5.83 0.24 -18.83
CA ARG A 80 4.92 1.34 -18.46
C ARG A 80 3.66 0.85 -17.74
N ILE A 81 3.13 -0.31 -18.14
CA ILE A 81 1.97 -0.95 -17.52
C ILE A 81 2.38 -1.56 -16.17
N GLY A 82 3.52 -2.24 -16.10
CA GLY A 82 4.04 -2.75 -14.82
C GLY A 82 4.23 -1.65 -13.77
N LYS A 83 4.80 -0.51 -14.17
CA LYS A 83 5.00 0.65 -13.28
C LYS A 83 3.70 1.26 -12.76
N THR A 84 2.61 1.24 -13.53
CA THR A 84 1.31 1.80 -13.12
C THR A 84 0.59 0.86 -12.17
N VAL A 85 0.61 -0.45 -12.43
CA VAL A 85 0.08 -1.46 -11.50
C VAL A 85 0.78 -1.40 -10.15
N ILE A 86 2.12 -1.37 -10.14
CA ILE A 86 2.90 -1.23 -8.89
C ILE A 86 2.58 0.09 -8.19
N ALA A 87 2.40 1.19 -8.93
CA ALA A 87 2.06 2.49 -8.33
C ALA A 87 0.71 2.48 -7.62
N ILE A 88 -0.30 1.83 -8.20
CA ILE A 88 -1.64 1.73 -7.62
C ILE A 88 -1.59 0.87 -6.36
N ALA A 89 -0.96 -0.31 -6.43
CA ALA A 89 -0.84 -1.21 -5.28
C ALA A 89 0.01 -0.63 -4.14
N ALA A 90 1.17 -0.05 -4.45
CA ALA A 90 2.04 0.59 -3.45
C ALA A 90 1.46 1.92 -2.95
N GLY A 91 0.64 2.62 -3.76
CA GLY A 91 0.04 3.91 -3.41
C GLY A 91 -0.85 3.82 -2.16
N PHE A 92 -1.70 2.79 -2.07
CA PHE A 92 -2.53 2.56 -0.88
C PHE A 92 -1.72 2.22 0.36
N GLY A 93 -0.69 1.37 0.22
CA GLY A 93 0.23 1.09 1.32
C GLY A 93 1.01 2.33 1.79
N LEU A 94 1.40 3.21 0.86
CA LEU A 94 2.09 4.45 1.18
C LEU A 94 1.18 5.44 1.92
N ILE A 95 -0.07 5.60 1.49
CA ILE A 95 -1.07 6.43 2.20
C ILE A 95 -1.29 5.88 3.61
N SER A 96 -1.44 4.57 3.75
CA SER A 96 -1.59 3.93 5.06
C SER A 96 -0.36 4.17 5.95
N LEU A 97 0.85 4.10 5.40
CA LEU A 97 2.09 4.36 6.13
C LEU A 97 2.16 5.82 6.60
N ILE A 98 1.78 6.79 5.75
CA ILE A 98 1.70 8.20 6.14
C ILE A 98 0.72 8.40 7.31
N LEU A 99 -0.47 7.80 7.23
CA LEU A 99 -1.48 7.96 8.28
C LEU A 99 -1.04 7.31 9.60
N THR A 100 -0.33 6.19 9.55
CA THR A 100 0.32 5.61 10.73
C THR A 100 1.34 6.58 11.32
N ILE A 101 2.18 7.23 10.51
CA ILE A 101 3.15 8.24 10.99
C ILE A 101 2.42 9.38 11.71
N VAL A 102 1.36 9.92 11.09
CA VAL A 102 0.56 11.01 11.68
C VAL A 102 -0.09 10.58 13.00
N TRP A 103 -0.68 9.39 13.05
CA TRP A 103 -1.31 8.87 14.25
C TRP A 103 -0.32 8.73 15.42
N TRP A 104 0.84 8.12 15.17
CA TRP A 104 1.87 7.95 16.20
C TRP A 104 2.45 9.28 16.68
N PHE A 105 2.55 10.28 15.79
CA PHE A 105 2.94 11.63 16.16
C PHE A 105 1.88 12.31 17.05
N LEU A 106 0.60 12.18 16.72
CA LEU A 106 -0.48 12.79 17.51
C LEU A 106 -0.64 12.16 18.89
N VAL A 107 -0.47 10.84 19.00
CA VAL A 107 -0.65 10.11 20.27
C VAL A 107 0.59 10.17 21.15
N GLY A 108 1.79 10.05 20.57
CA GLY A 108 3.04 9.88 21.32
C GLY A 108 4.09 10.96 21.10
N GLY A 109 3.80 11.99 20.30
CA GLY A 109 4.74 13.05 19.96
C GLY A 109 6.01 12.51 19.29
N VAL A 110 7.16 13.12 19.60
CA VAL A 110 8.47 12.73 19.04
C VAL A 110 8.89 11.32 19.52
N THR A 111 8.58 10.96 20.76
CA THR A 111 8.87 9.63 21.30
C THR A 111 8.09 8.54 20.56
N GLY A 112 6.82 8.79 20.23
CA GLY A 112 6.01 7.90 19.38
C GLY A 112 6.61 7.68 17.99
N LEU A 113 7.19 8.73 17.40
CA LEU A 113 7.89 8.60 16.11
C LEU A 113 9.16 7.75 16.20
N LEU A 114 9.95 7.86 17.26
CA LEU A 114 11.15 7.03 17.44
C LEU A 114 10.80 5.54 17.57
N LEU A 115 9.74 5.22 18.32
CA LEU A 115 9.21 3.86 18.42
C LEU A 115 8.68 3.35 17.08
N LEU A 116 8.03 4.21 16.31
CA LEU A 116 7.57 3.87 14.96
C LEU A 116 8.73 3.56 14.02
N VAL A 117 9.82 4.33 14.05
CA VAL A 117 11.02 4.05 13.24
C VAL A 117 11.60 2.68 13.60
N TRP A 118 11.70 2.38 14.89
CA TRP A 118 12.14 1.06 15.35
C TRP A 118 11.21 -0.06 14.86
N PHE A 119 9.89 0.16 14.91
CA PHE A 119 8.90 -0.79 14.39
C PHE A 119 9.03 -0.99 12.88
N ILE A 120 9.17 0.07 12.10
CA ILE A 120 9.33 0.04 10.64
C ILE A 120 10.57 -0.77 10.26
N MET A 121 11.68 -0.58 10.99
CA MET A 121 12.93 -1.29 10.71
C MET A 121 12.88 -2.78 11.05
N ASN A 122 12.03 -3.18 12.00
CA ASN A 122 11.87 -4.57 12.43
C ASN A 122 10.60 -5.24 11.85
N SER A 123 9.85 -4.55 10.98
CA SER A 123 8.60 -5.06 10.43
C SER A 123 8.71 -5.46 8.97
N ILE A 124 8.34 -6.70 8.69
CA ILE A 124 8.36 -7.31 7.35
C ILE A 124 7.49 -6.52 6.36
N TRP A 125 6.33 -6.00 6.80
CA TRP A 125 5.43 -5.21 5.93
C TRP A 125 6.08 -3.91 5.43
N ALA A 126 6.80 -3.21 6.31
CA ALA A 126 7.38 -1.92 5.98
C ALA A 126 8.59 -2.08 5.06
N ILE A 127 9.42 -3.11 5.30
CA ILE A 127 10.50 -3.51 4.40
C ILE A 127 9.93 -3.88 3.03
N GLY A 128 8.85 -4.67 2.99
CA GLY A 128 8.18 -5.03 1.74
C GLY A 128 7.72 -3.81 0.93
N LEU A 129 7.07 -2.83 1.58
CA LEU A 129 6.65 -1.58 0.95
C LEU A 129 7.83 -0.79 0.39
N ILE A 130 8.90 -0.62 1.17
CA ILE A 130 10.09 0.13 0.74
C ILE A 130 10.74 -0.53 -0.49
N LEU A 131 10.89 -1.86 -0.47
CA LEU A 131 11.45 -2.61 -1.60
C LEU A 131 10.63 -2.40 -2.88
N THR A 132 9.30 -2.37 -2.79
CA THR A 132 8.44 -2.13 -3.97
C THR A 132 8.55 -0.73 -4.55
N ILE A 133 8.74 0.30 -3.70
CA ILE A 133 8.96 1.68 -4.16
C ILE A 133 10.32 1.80 -4.86
N ILE A 134 11.37 1.20 -4.28
CA ILE A 134 12.71 1.18 -4.86
C ILE A 134 12.72 0.40 -6.18
N ALA A 135 12.03 -0.74 -6.24
CA ALA A 135 11.92 -1.53 -7.46
C ALA A 135 11.34 -0.71 -8.63
N ARG A 136 10.31 0.09 -8.35
CA ARG A 136 9.67 0.96 -9.34
C ARG A 136 10.61 2.08 -9.82
N SER A 137 11.42 2.67 -8.93
CA SER A 137 12.34 3.76 -9.28
C SER A 137 13.54 3.28 -10.11
N ILE A 138 14.00 2.05 -9.87
CA ILE A 138 15.12 1.42 -10.60
C ILE A 138 14.67 0.94 -11.98
N ALA A 139 13.43 0.49 -12.13
CA ALA A 139 12.92 -0.01 -13.39
C ALA A 139 13.03 1.04 -14.50
N ARG A 140 13.74 0.73 -15.59
CA ARG A 140 13.86 1.59 -16.79
C ARG A 140 13.18 0.95 -17.99
#